data_AF-A0A822W1Z1-F1
#
_entry.id   AF-A0A822W1Z1-F1
#
_cell.length_a   1.000
_cell.length_b   1.000
_cell.length_c   1.000
_cell.angle_alpha   90.00
_cell.angle_beta   90.00
_cell.angle_gamma   90.00
#
_symmetry.space_group_name_H-M   'P 1'
#
loop_
_entity.id
_entity.type
_entity.pdbx_description
1 polymer ?
#
loop_
_entity_poly.entity_id
_entity_poly.type
_entity_poly.pdbx_seq_one_letter_code
_entity_poly.pdbx_strand_id
1 'polypeptide(L)' 'MAQWTLKACRVNAGYTLRQVANKVGKNFQTISKYEKDSTLIPFELLKDLSELYRVKLDDIFLGDSTKKIELTPED' A
#
# COMPACT_ATOMS: atom_id res chain seq x y z
N MET A 1 -8.10 11.62 -9.66
CA MET A 1 -8.65 10.79 -8.56
C MET A 1 -7.58 10.74 -7.46
N ALA A 2 -7.98 10.74 -6.19
CA ALA A 2 -7.02 10.73 -5.08
C ALA A 2 -6.59 9.30 -4.76
N GLN A 3 -5.29 9.04 -4.74
CA GLN A 3 -4.72 7.74 -4.40
C GLN A 3 -4.07 7.76 -3.01
N TRP A 4 -4.05 6.62 -2.34
CA TRP A 4 -3.52 6.45 -0.99
C TRP A 4 -2.39 5.42 -0.98
N THR A 5 -1.35 5.66 -0.18
CA THR A 5 -0.29 4.68 0.03
C THR A 5 -0.82 3.47 0.80
N LEU A 6 -0.19 2.29 0.62
CA LEU A 6 -0.55 1.08 1.38
C LEU A 6 -0.51 1.31 2.90
N LYS A 7 0.44 2.14 3.37
CA LYS A 7 0.54 2.53 4.78
C LYS A 7 -0.68 3.33 5.23
N ALA A 8 -1.13 4.29 4.43
CA ALA A 8 -2.33 5.07 4.73
C ALA A 8 -3.58 4.17 4.76
N CYS A 9 -3.74 3.29 3.77
CA CYS A 9 -4.83 2.30 3.74
C CYS A 9 -4.83 1.44 5.01
N ARG A 10 -3.67 0.91 5.41
CA ARG A 10 -3.53 0.10 6.63
C ARG A 10 -3.93 0.85 7.89
N VAL A 11 -3.39 2.07 8.07
CA VAL A 11 -3.64 2.89 9.26
C VAL A 11 -5.11 3.28 9.35
N ASN A 12 -5.72 3.68 8.23
CA ASN A 12 -7.15 4.03 8.16
C ASN A 12 -8.05 2.81 8.43
N ALA A 13 -7.60 1.62 8.04
CA ALA A 13 -8.27 0.35 8.36
C ALA A 13 -8.01 -0.14 9.80
N GLY A 14 -7.21 0.58 10.60
CA GLY A 14 -6.96 0.27 12.01
C GLY A 14 -6.05 -0.95 12.25
N TYR A 15 -5.27 -1.37 11.26
CA TYR A 15 -4.42 -2.55 11.37
C TYR A 15 -2.96 -2.21 11.69
N THR A 16 -2.34 -3.07 12.50
CA THR A 16 -0.88 -3.14 12.64
C THR A 16 -0.27 -3.97 11.50
N LEU A 17 1.02 -3.76 11.21
CA LEU A 17 1.75 -4.56 10.22
C LEU A 17 1.66 -6.07 10.48
N ARG A 18 1.74 -6.48 11.76
CA ARG A 18 1.66 -7.88 12.16
C ARG A 18 0.28 -8.48 11.91
N GLN A 19 -0.79 -7.72 12.17
CA GLN A 19 -2.15 -8.18 11.87
C GLN A 19 -2.36 -8.38 10.38
N VAL A 20 -1.91 -7.45 9.55
CA VAL A 20 -1.98 -7.59 8.09
C VAL A 20 -1.20 -8.81 7.64
N ALA A 21 0.07 -8.90 8.04
CA ALA A 21 0.95 -10.02 7.72
C ALA A 21 0.32 -11.38 8.02
N ASN A 22 -0.28 -11.54 9.20
CA ASN A 22 -0.98 -12.75 9.60
C ASN A 22 -2.21 -13.03 8.72
N LYS A 23 -2.96 -12.00 8.33
CA LYS A 23 -4.16 -12.15 7.49
C LYS A 23 -3.84 -12.52 6.04
N VAL A 24 -2.76 -11.98 5.47
CA VAL A 24 -2.34 -12.25 4.08
C VAL A 24 -1.27 -13.34 3.97
N GLY A 25 -0.93 -14.02 5.07
CA GLY A 25 0.05 -15.10 5.09
C GLY A 25 1.46 -14.67 4.66
N LYS A 26 1.89 -13.46 5.01
CA LYS A 26 3.22 -12.91 4.71
C LYS A 26 3.98 -12.56 5.98
N ASN A 27 5.28 -12.30 5.85
CA ASN A 27 6.07 -11.71 6.93
C ASN A 27 5.75 -10.20 7.04
N PHE A 28 5.67 -9.67 8.26
CA PHE A 28 5.47 -8.24 8.50
C PHE A 28 6.53 -7.36 7.85
N GLN A 29 7.77 -7.87 7.70
CA GLN A 29 8.85 -7.18 6.99
C GLN A 29 8.55 -7.05 5.51
N THR A 30 7.90 -8.05 4.91
CA THR A 30 7.43 -7.99 3.51
C THR A 30 6.38 -6.91 3.33
N ILE A 31 5.39 -6.84 4.24
CA ILE A 31 4.38 -5.78 4.21
C ILE A 31 5.02 -4.40 4.40
N SER A 32 5.94 -4.28 5.36
CA SER A 32 6.68 -3.03 5.59
C SER A 32 7.52 -2.61 4.37
N LYS A 33 8.11 -3.57 3.64
CA LYS A 33 8.86 -3.29 2.42
C LYS A 33 7.93 -2.72 1.34
N TYR A 34 6.76 -3.31 1.15
CA TYR A 34 5.79 -2.83 0.16
C TYR A 34 5.10 -1.52 0.56
N GLU A 35 4.94 -1.26 1.86
CA GLU A 35 4.50 0.07 2.32
C GLU A 35 5.52 1.17 2.00
N LYS A 36 6.81 0.81 1.93
CA LYS A 36 7.86 1.74 1.53
C LYS A 36 7.91 1.89 0.00
N ASP A 37 7.92 0.78 -0.72
CA ASP A 37 7.98 0.73 -2.18
C ASP A 37 7.07 -0.37 -2.73
N SER A 38 5.93 0.04 -3.27
CA SER A 38 4.92 -0.84 -3.87
C SER A 38 5.09 -1.02 -5.37
N THR A 39 6.16 -0.51 -5.99
CA THR A 39 6.38 -0.58 -7.46
C THR A 39 6.33 -2.01 -7.98
N LEU A 40 6.87 -2.97 -7.21
CA LEU A 40 6.95 -4.39 -7.59
C LEU A 40 6.11 -5.28 -6.66
N ILE A 41 5.00 -4.76 -6.13
CA ILE A 41 4.09 -5.59 -5.35
C ILE A 41 3.42 -6.64 -6.25
N PRO A 42 3.39 -7.93 -5.85
CA PRO A 42 2.64 -8.94 -6.58
C PRO A 42 1.16 -8.60 -6.62
N PHE A 43 0.52 -8.78 -7.78
CA PHE A 43 -0.89 -8.46 -7.97
C PHE A 43 -1.81 -9.18 -6.97
N GLU A 44 -1.57 -10.46 -6.71
CA GLU A 44 -2.34 -11.22 -5.70
C GLU A 44 -2.28 -10.59 -4.32
N LEU A 45 -1.08 -10.15 -3.89
CA LEU A 45 -0.93 -9.47 -2.60
C LEU A 45 -1.61 -8.11 -2.60
N LEU A 46 -1.53 -7.36 -3.70
CA LEU A 46 -2.24 -6.08 -3.83
C LEU A 46 -3.75 -6.26 -3.72
N LYS A 47 -4.30 -7.30 -4.36
CA LYS A 47 -5.72 -7.65 -4.29
C LYS A 47 -6.14 -8.01 -2.86
N ASP A 48 -5.38 -8.87 -2.18
CA ASP A 48 -5.64 -9.24 -0.79
C ASP A 48 -5.65 -8.02 0.13
N LEU A 49 -4.72 -7.08 -0.07
CA LEU A 49 -4.65 -5.84 0.71
C LEU A 49 -5.82 -4.88 0.39
N SER A 50 -6.19 -4.76 -0.88
CA SER A 50 -7.35 -4.00 -1.34
C SER A 50 -8.64 -4.49 -0.67
N GLU A 51 -8.87 -5.80 -0.67
CA GLU A 51 -10.01 -6.42 -0.01
C GLU A 51 -9.97 -6.24 1.52
N LEU A 52 -8.79 -6.44 2.13
CA LEU A 52 -8.60 -6.28 3.57
C LEU A 52 -8.88 -4.85 4.06
N TYR A 53 -8.45 -3.85 3.30
CA TYR A 53 -8.62 -2.44 3.65
C TYR A 53 -9.92 -1.83 3.15
N ARG A 54 -10.69 -2.57 2.32
CA ARG A 54 -11.90 -2.09 1.64
C ARG A 54 -11.64 -0.83 0.80
N VAL A 55 -10.51 -0.82 0.09
CA VAL A 55 -10.09 0.25 -0.83
C VAL A 55 -10.05 -0.33 -2.23
N LYS A 56 -10.49 0.41 -3.25
CA LYS A 56 -10.39 -0.07 -4.64
C LYS A 56 -8.93 -0.07 -5.10
N LEU A 57 -8.58 -0.99 -5.99
CA LEU A 57 -7.23 -1.07 -6.56
C LEU A 57 -6.77 0.27 -7.18
N ASP A 58 -7.65 0.95 -7.91
CA ASP A 58 -7.37 2.24 -8.58
C ASP A 58 -7.08 3.39 -7.61
N ASP A 59 -7.54 3.25 -6.35
CA ASP A 59 -7.34 4.22 -5.28
C ASP A 59 -6.04 3.94 -4.49
N ILE A 60 -5.28 2.89 -4.83
CA ILE A 60 -4.01 2.55 -4.19
C ILE A 60 -2.84 3.08 -5.03
N PHE A 61 -1.99 3.88 -4.40
CA PHE A 61 -0.75 4.34 -5.01
C PHE A 61 0.30 3.22 -5.07
N LEU A 62 0.85 3.01 -6.28
CA LEU A 62 1.93 2.06 -6.55
C LEU A 62 3.21 2.82 -6.87
N GLY A 63 4.20 2.74 -5.97
CA GLY A 63 5.48 3.43 -6.12
C GLY A 63 6.25 3.54 -4.82
N ASP A 64 7.40 4.20 -4.89
CA ASP A 64 8.21 4.53 -3.73
C ASP A 64 7.56 5.69 -2.95
N SER A 65 7.04 5.37 -1.76
CA SER A 65 6.41 6.33 -0.84
C SER A 65 7.38 7.38 -0.29
N THR A 66 8.69 7.18 -0.46
CA THR A 66 9.74 8.10 -0.01
C THR A 66 10.23 9.03 -1.10
N LYS A 67 9.87 8.78 -2.37
CA LYS A 67 10.10 9.77 -3.41
C LYS A 67 9.23 10.98 -3.11
N LYS A 68 9.87 12.11 -2.86
CA LYS A 68 9.21 13.40 -3.00
C LYS A 68 8.71 13.43 -4.43
N ILE A 69 7.39 13.46 -4.60
CA ILE A 69 6.81 13.87 -5.86
C ILE A 69 7.31 15.29 -6.03
N GLU A 70 8.30 15.50 -6.90
CA GLU A 70 8.52 16.83 -7.46
C GLU A 70 7.22 17.15 -8.18
N LEU A 71 6.37 17.93 -7.51
CA LEU A 71 5.27 18.61 -8.17
C LEU A 71 5.94 19.57 -9.15
N THR A 72 6.34 19.06 -10.32
CA THR A 72 6.52 19.94 -11.47
C THR A 72 5.14 20.53 -11.71
N PRO A 73 4.96 21.85 -11.56
CA PRO A 73 3.78 22.50 -12.10
C PRO A 73 3.83 22.17 -13.60
N GLU A 74 2.90 21.34 -14.07
CA GLU A 74 2.77 21.14 -15.52
C GLU A 74 2.23 22.46 -16.11
N ASP A 75 2.98 23.00 -17.07
CA ASP A 75 2.62 24.14 -17.93
C ASP A 75 1.46 23.78 -18.89
#